data_AF-A0A1Z9M898-F1
#
_entry.id   AF-A0A1Z9M898-F1
#
_cell.length_a   1.000
_cell.length_b   1.000
_cell.length_c   1.000
_cell.angle_alpha   90.00
_cell.angle_beta   90.00
_cell.angle_gamma   90.00
#
_symmetry.space_group_name_H-M   'P 1'
#
loop_
_entity.id
_entity.type
_entity.pdbx_description
1 polymer ?
#
loop_
_entity_poly.entity_id
_entity_poly.type
_entity_poly.pdbx_seq_one_letter_code
_entity_poly.pdbx_strand_id
1 'polypeptide(L)'
;EAGSYGKETRGLLRVHQFNKVELVQFSKPENSYYQLEEILNNAEEILQNLGLHYRVVELCSGDLSFSAAKCYDIEVWSPFEKKYLEVSSCSNFLDFQSHRGNIRYKCKETGKHKFIHTLNGSGLATPRLFVAIIETYQTKSGKINIPNPLVSYMGTKEIT
;
A
#
# COMPACT_ATOMS: atom_id res chain seq x y z
N GLU A 1 -19.02 -2.56 -2.58
CA GLU A 1 -18.70 -1.34 -1.82
C GLU A 1 -19.78 -0.30 -2.09
N ALA A 2 -20.29 0.43 -1.10
CA ALA A 2 -21.30 1.47 -1.37
C ALA A 2 -20.69 2.55 -2.27
N GLY A 3 -21.39 2.95 -3.34
CA GLY A 3 -20.90 3.94 -4.32
C GLY A 3 -20.17 3.37 -5.54
N SER A 4 -19.96 2.05 -5.62
CA SER A 4 -19.20 1.42 -6.72
C SER A 4 -20.07 0.76 -7.81
N TYR A 5 -21.32 1.19 -8.00
CA TYR A 5 -22.26 0.50 -8.89
C TYR A 5 -21.73 0.41 -10.34
N GLY A 6 -21.61 -0.81 -10.86
CA GLY A 6 -21.19 -1.08 -12.23
C GLY A 6 -19.69 -1.00 -12.54
N LYS A 7 -18.84 -0.59 -11.60
CA LYS A 7 -17.37 -0.54 -11.81
C LYS A 7 -16.67 -1.80 -11.29
N GLU A 8 -15.90 -2.46 -12.17
CA GLU A 8 -15.01 -3.59 -11.85
C GLU A 8 -15.71 -4.75 -11.13
N THR A 9 -16.86 -5.17 -11.66
CA THR A 9 -17.76 -6.14 -11.01
C THR A 9 -17.37 -7.61 -11.20
N ARG A 10 -16.27 -7.91 -11.90
CA ARG A 10 -15.80 -9.26 -12.19
C ARG A 10 -14.33 -9.44 -11.81
N GLY A 11 -13.98 -10.61 -11.30
CA GLY A 11 -12.62 -10.94 -10.90
C GLY A 11 -12.28 -10.46 -9.48
N LEU A 12 -10.99 -10.16 -9.25
CA LEU A 12 -10.44 -9.84 -7.93
C LEU A 12 -10.11 -8.35 -7.74
N LEU A 13 -10.44 -7.49 -8.71
CA LEU A 13 -10.11 -6.06 -8.66
C LEU A 13 -10.85 -5.32 -7.54
N ARG A 14 -12.09 -5.76 -7.24
CA ARG A 14 -12.94 -5.20 -6.20
C ARG A 14 -13.77 -6.32 -5.56
N VAL A 15 -13.58 -6.53 -4.28
CA VAL A 15 -14.24 -7.57 -3.50
C VAL A 15 -14.67 -7.03 -2.13
N HIS A 16 -15.69 -7.61 -1.53
CA HIS A 16 -16.18 -7.17 -0.21
C HIS A 16 -15.23 -7.53 0.95
N GLN A 17 -14.41 -8.55 0.76
CA GLN A 17 -13.48 -9.04 1.77
C GLN A 17 -12.14 -9.34 1.11
N PHE A 18 -11.06 -8.83 1.70
CA PHE A 18 -9.70 -9.08 1.27
C PHE A 18 -8.73 -9.00 2.44
N ASN A 19 -7.52 -9.54 2.24
CA ASN A 19 -6.46 -9.48 3.23
C ASN A 19 -5.53 -8.30 2.95
N LYS A 20 -5.11 -7.62 4.01
CA LYS A 20 -4.17 -6.51 3.96
C LYS A 20 -3.23 -6.58 5.16
N VAL A 21 -1.94 -6.37 4.90
CA VAL A 21 -0.93 -6.11 5.94
C VAL A 21 -0.70 -4.61 5.96
N GLU A 22 -0.88 -3.97 7.12
CA GLU A 22 -0.75 -2.53 7.27
C GLU A 22 0.57 -2.17 7.98
N LEU A 23 1.23 -1.15 7.46
CA LEU A 23 2.33 -0.44 8.10
C LEU A 23 1.72 0.74 8.86
N VAL A 24 2.01 0.86 10.15
CA VAL A 24 1.55 1.99 10.99
C VAL A 24 2.75 2.52 11.75
N GLN A 25 2.94 3.84 11.72
CA GLN A 25 4.02 4.49 12.46
C GLN A 25 3.51 5.66 13.29
N PHE A 26 4.10 5.77 14.48
CA PHE A 26 3.99 6.94 15.35
C PHE A 26 5.31 7.70 15.29
N SER A 27 5.23 8.95 14.88
CA SER A 27 6.38 9.82 14.67
C SER A 27 6.38 11.01 15.60
N LYS A 28 7.58 11.54 15.89
CA LYS A 28 7.66 12.93 16.33
C LYS A 28 7.40 13.85 15.14
N PRO A 29 6.79 15.04 15.35
CA PRO A 29 6.47 15.96 14.26
C PRO A 29 7.63 16.26 13.30
N GLU A 30 8.84 16.46 13.85
CA GLU A 30 10.05 16.78 13.09
C GLU A 30 10.51 15.68 12.11
N ASN A 31 10.07 14.43 12.30
CA ASN A 31 10.52 13.28 11.53
C ASN A 31 9.44 12.72 10.58
N SER A 32 8.20 13.22 10.64
CA SER A 32 7.07 12.52 9.99
C SER A 32 7.22 12.42 8.48
N TYR A 33 7.74 13.45 7.80
CA TYR A 33 7.91 13.37 6.34
C TYR A 33 9.04 12.41 5.94
N TYR A 34 10.11 12.31 6.74
CA TYR A 34 11.12 11.28 6.52
C TYR A 34 10.53 9.87 6.69
N GLN A 35 9.69 9.67 7.71
CA GLN A 35 8.99 8.40 7.92
C GLN A 35 8.01 8.05 6.81
N LEU A 36 7.40 9.04 6.16
CA LEU A 36 6.56 8.81 4.98
C LEU A 36 7.36 8.17 3.84
N GLU A 37 8.56 8.71 3.56
CA GLU A 37 9.46 8.15 2.56
C GLU A 37 9.94 6.74 2.96
N GLU A 38 10.17 6.48 4.25
CA GLU A 38 10.52 5.14 4.75
C GLU A 38 9.39 4.11 4.51
N ILE A 39 8.14 4.46 4.84
CA ILE A 39 6.97 3.58 4.61
C ILE A 39 6.77 3.34 3.12
N LEU A 40 6.93 4.37 2.29
CA LEU A 40 6.86 4.26 0.83
C LEU A 40 7.90 3.24 0.33
N ASN A 41 9.16 3.42 0.70
CA ASN A 41 10.26 2.51 0.29
C ASN A 41 10.03 1.06 0.74
N ASN A 42 9.54 0.85 1.97
CA ASN A 42 9.22 -0.49 2.47
C ASN A 42 8.15 -1.19 1.61
N ALA A 43 7.14 -0.46 1.12
CA ALA A 43 6.11 -1.02 0.26
C ALA A 43 6.62 -1.26 -1.18
N GLU A 44 7.44 -0.36 -1.70
CA GLU A 44 8.11 -0.51 -3.01
C GLU A 44 9.04 -1.72 -3.07
N GLU A 45 9.82 -1.96 -2.00
CA GLU A 45 10.78 -3.06 -1.91
C GLU A 45 10.10 -4.42 -2.16
N ILE A 46 8.86 -4.61 -1.70
CA ILE A 46 8.09 -5.83 -1.94
C ILE A 46 7.85 -6.03 -3.44
N LEU A 47 7.43 -5.00 -4.16
CA LEU A 47 7.19 -5.06 -5.61
C LEU A 47 8.48 -5.27 -6.40
N GLN A 48 9.57 -4.61 -5.99
CA GLN A 48 10.90 -4.76 -6.58
C GLN A 48 11.40 -6.20 -6.43
N ASN A 49 11.28 -6.79 -5.24
CA ASN A 49 11.63 -8.19 -5.00
C ASN A 49 10.77 -9.16 -5.80
N LEU A 50 9.48 -8.86 -5.96
CA LEU A 50 8.56 -9.61 -6.81
C LEU A 50 8.78 -9.39 -8.31
N GLY A 51 9.69 -8.50 -8.73
CA GLY A 51 9.97 -8.19 -10.12
C GLY A 51 8.76 -7.62 -10.88
N LEU A 52 7.86 -6.92 -10.20
CA LEU A 52 6.66 -6.35 -10.80
C LEU A 52 6.92 -4.91 -11.25
N HIS A 53 6.42 -4.56 -12.43
CA HIS A 53 6.49 -3.18 -12.92
C HIS A 53 5.43 -2.32 -12.22
N TYR A 54 5.83 -1.18 -11.68
CA TYR A 54 4.95 -0.29 -10.92
C TYR A 54 5.34 1.18 -11.11
N ARG A 55 4.49 2.08 -10.61
CA ARG A 55 4.77 3.52 -10.49
C ARG A 55 4.30 4.03 -9.12
N VAL A 56 4.88 5.15 -8.71
CA VAL A 56 4.45 5.91 -7.53
C VAL A 56 3.78 7.19 -8.00
N VAL A 57 2.63 7.52 -7.42
CA VAL A 57 1.84 8.72 -7.74
C VAL A 57 1.63 9.53 -6.47
N GLU A 58 2.08 10.78 -6.47
CA GLU A 58 1.68 11.73 -5.42
C GLU A 58 0.26 12.23 -5.70
N LEU A 59 -0.64 12.05 -4.72
CA LEU A 59 -2.04 12.45 -4.88
C LEU A 59 -2.20 13.97 -4.82
N CYS A 60 -3.03 14.50 -5.71
CA CYS A 60 -3.42 15.90 -5.68
C CYS A 60 -4.40 16.16 -4.54
N SER A 61 -4.56 17.42 -4.13
CA SER A 61 -5.39 17.80 -2.99
C SER A 61 -6.86 17.37 -3.11
N GLY A 62 -7.40 17.26 -4.32
CA GLY A 62 -8.77 16.81 -4.56
C GLY A 62 -8.99 15.30 -4.38
N ASP A 63 -7.93 14.52 -4.37
CA ASP A 63 -7.96 13.05 -4.24
C ASP A 63 -7.45 12.55 -2.88
N LEU A 64 -6.94 13.47 -2.04
CA LEU A 64 -6.54 13.14 -0.68
C LEU A 64 -7.75 12.73 0.16
N SER A 65 -7.55 11.70 0.99
CA SER A 65 -8.50 11.35 2.04
C SER A 65 -8.67 12.52 3.03
N PHE A 66 -9.84 12.61 3.65
CA PHE A 66 -10.18 13.69 4.59
C PHE A 66 -9.14 13.92 5.70
N SER A 67 -8.46 12.86 6.14
CA SER A 67 -7.46 12.95 7.21
C SER A 67 -6.03 13.20 6.72
N ALA A 68 -5.71 12.88 5.47
CA ALA A 68 -4.33 12.85 4.98
C ALA A 68 -3.82 14.26 4.64
N ALA A 69 -2.60 14.57 5.07
CA ALA A 69 -1.90 15.80 4.70
C ALA A 69 -1.06 15.62 3.42
N LYS A 70 -0.51 14.43 3.21
CA LYS A 70 0.17 14.00 1.98
C LYS A 70 0.02 12.49 1.81
N CYS A 71 -0.16 12.04 0.58
CA CYS A 71 -0.33 10.63 0.25
C CYS A 71 0.38 10.27 -1.05
N TYR A 72 1.01 9.10 -1.06
CA TYR A 72 1.50 8.45 -2.26
C TYR A 72 0.73 7.15 -2.50
N ASP A 73 0.25 6.95 -3.72
CA ASP A 73 -0.26 5.67 -4.15
C ASP A 73 0.81 4.91 -4.94
N ILE A 74 0.91 3.62 -4.69
CA ILE A 74 1.74 2.70 -5.47
C ILE A 74 0.80 1.89 -6.35
N GLU A 75 1.04 1.95 -7.65
CA GLU A 75 0.22 1.26 -8.64
C GLU A 75 1.05 0.27 -9.45
N VAL A 76 0.60 -0.97 -9.53
CA VAL A 76 1.26 -2.05 -10.28
C VAL A 76 0.65 -2.19 -11.67
N TRP A 77 1.47 -2.47 -12.68
CA TRP A 77 1.00 -2.70 -14.04
C TRP A 77 0.26 -4.03 -14.16
N SER A 78 -0.93 -4.01 -14.78
CA SER A 78 -1.71 -5.19 -15.16
C SER A 78 -1.66 -5.37 -16.69
N PRO A 79 -0.93 -6.38 -17.21
CA PRO A 79 -0.86 -6.66 -18.64
C PRO A 79 -2.20 -6.92 -19.33
N PHE A 80 -3.16 -7.58 -18.65
CA PHE A 80 -4.46 -7.90 -19.23
C PHE A 80 -5.36 -6.67 -19.28
N GLU A 81 -5.45 -5.93 -18.18
CA GLU A 81 -6.27 -4.72 -18.09
C GLU A 81 -5.65 -3.53 -18.84
N LYS A 82 -4.34 -3.60 -19.13
CA LYS A 82 -3.54 -2.53 -19.76
C LYS A 82 -3.61 -1.21 -18.99
N LYS A 83 -3.60 -1.30 -17.66
CA LYS A 83 -3.65 -0.16 -16.75
C LYS A 83 -2.81 -0.44 -15.51
N TYR A 84 -2.52 0.63 -14.79
CA TYR A 84 -1.97 0.55 -13.44
C TYR A 84 -3.10 0.32 -12.43
N LEU A 85 -2.87 -0.59 -11.49
CA LEU A 85 -3.78 -0.96 -10.41
C LEU A 85 -3.16 -0.52 -9.08
N GLU A 86 -3.84 0.35 -8.35
CA GLU A 86 -3.42 0.77 -7.01
C GLU A 86 -3.38 -0.43 -6.06
N VAL A 87 -2.20 -0.70 -5.48
CA VAL A 87 -1.93 -1.81 -4.55
C VAL A 87 -1.48 -1.35 -3.18
N SER A 88 -1.07 -0.09 -3.05
CA SER A 88 -0.78 0.51 -1.76
C SER A 88 -1.06 2.01 -1.78
N SER A 89 -1.32 2.54 -0.59
CA SER A 89 -1.51 3.96 -0.33
C SER A 89 -0.82 4.28 0.99
N CYS A 90 0.13 5.22 0.95
CA CYS A 90 1.02 5.62 2.05
C CYS A 90 0.76 7.07 2.41
N SER A 91 0.26 7.33 3.61
CA SER A 91 -0.22 8.64 4.06
C SER A 91 0.48 9.13 5.32
N ASN A 92 0.74 10.44 5.35
CA ASN A 92 1.08 11.19 6.55
C ASN A 92 -0.14 12.03 6.96
N PHE A 93 -0.61 11.85 8.20
CA PHE A 93 -1.79 12.54 8.74
C PHE A 93 -1.43 13.73 9.62
N LEU A 94 -0.14 14.03 9.79
CA LEU A 94 0.34 14.96 10.82
C LEU A 94 -0.30 14.61 12.16
N ASP A 95 -0.79 15.60 12.91
CA ASP A 95 -1.45 15.44 14.19
C ASP A 95 -2.98 15.23 14.09
N PHE A 96 -3.55 15.09 12.88
CA PHE A 96 -5.00 15.00 12.69
C PHE A 96 -5.63 13.86 13.49
N GLN A 97 -5.08 12.65 13.37
CA GLN A 97 -5.60 11.48 14.06
C GLN A 97 -5.22 11.50 15.55
N SER A 98 -4.02 11.99 15.89
CA SER A 98 -3.55 12.02 17.27
C SER A 98 -4.32 13.02 18.12
N HIS A 99 -4.81 14.12 17.54
CA HIS A 99 -5.77 15.01 18.19
C HIS A 99 -7.07 14.30 18.56
N ARG A 100 -7.62 13.49 17.65
CA ARG A 100 -8.89 12.77 17.86
C ARG A 100 -8.73 11.58 18.81
N GLY A 101 -7.58 10.93 18.79
CA GLY A 101 -7.23 9.82 19.68
C GLY A 101 -6.57 10.26 21.00
N ASN A 102 -6.35 11.57 21.21
CA ASN A 102 -5.62 12.13 22.35
C ASN A 102 -4.22 11.51 22.57
N ILE A 103 -3.49 11.23 21.50
CA ILE A 103 -2.20 10.53 21.52
C ILE A 103 -1.06 11.53 21.58
N ARG A 104 -0.30 11.52 22.69
CA ARG A 104 0.72 12.53 22.99
C ARG A 104 2.01 11.87 23.48
N TYR A 105 3.14 12.54 23.25
CA TYR A 105 4.42 12.19 23.84
C TYR A 105 4.91 13.32 24.76
N LYS A 106 5.76 12.97 25.74
CA LYS A 106 6.43 13.96 26.60
C LYS A 106 7.75 14.37 25.94
N CYS A 107 7.86 15.64 25.57
CA CYS A 107 9.10 16.18 25.01
C CYS A 107 10.17 16.25 26.12
N LYS A 108 11.31 15.58 25.92
CA LYS A 108 12.37 15.52 26.94
C LYS A 108 13.01 16.90 27.22
N GLU A 109 13.14 17.74 26.19
CA GLU A 109 13.75 19.08 26.30
C GLU A 109 12.86 20.08 27.06
N THR A 110 11.55 20.06 26.78
CA THR A 110 10.62 21.07 27.33
C THR A 110 9.78 20.57 28.50
N GLY A 111 9.75 19.25 28.72
CA GLY A 111 8.86 18.59 29.70
C GLY A 111 7.37 18.61 29.33
N LYS A 112 6.97 19.34 28.28
CA LYS A 112 5.58 19.49 27.85
C LYS A 112 5.11 18.30 27.03
N HIS A 113 3.81 18.01 27.12
CA HIS A 113 3.16 17.06 26.23
C HIS A 113 2.91 17.70 24.86
N LYS A 114 3.25 16.98 23.79
CA LYS A 114 2.97 17.36 22.40
C LYS A 114 2.24 16.22 21.70
N PHE A 115 1.41 16.53 20.71
CA PHE A 115 0.80 15.52 19.86
C PHE A 115 1.85 14.87 18.96
N ILE A 116 1.71 13.57 18.73
CA ILE A 116 2.54 12.84 17.77
C ILE A 116 1.98 13.05 16.35
N HIS A 117 2.81 12.78 15.35
CA HIS A 117 2.30 12.56 14.00
C HIS A 117 2.00 11.07 13.78
N THR A 118 0.97 10.76 13.00
CA THR A 118 0.64 9.39 12.63
C THR A 118 0.79 9.20 11.14
N LEU A 119 1.22 7.99 10.76
CA LEU A 119 1.35 7.56 9.39
C LEU A 119 0.80 6.15 9.24
N ASN A 120 0.26 5.84 8.07
CA ASN A 120 0.03 4.46 7.66
C ASN A 120 0.44 4.25 6.21
N GLY A 121 0.70 3.00 5.87
CA GLY A 121 0.82 2.54 4.50
C GLY A 121 0.25 1.16 4.40
N SER A 122 -0.31 0.82 3.25
CA SER A 122 -0.55 -0.59 2.98
C SER A 122 0.81 -1.24 2.66
N GLY A 123 1.09 -2.44 3.16
CA GLY A 123 2.24 -3.21 2.67
C GLY A 123 2.03 -3.45 1.18
N LEU A 124 1.09 -4.34 0.85
CA LEU A 124 0.41 -4.42 -0.45
C LEU A 124 -0.98 -5.05 -0.25
N ALA A 125 -2.00 -4.57 -0.94
CA ALA A 125 -3.33 -5.17 -0.94
C ALA A 125 -3.37 -6.44 -1.80
N THR A 126 -3.69 -7.57 -1.17
CA THR A 126 -3.57 -8.90 -1.80
C THR A 126 -4.35 -9.11 -3.11
N PRO A 127 -5.58 -8.59 -3.31
CA PRO A 127 -6.37 -8.97 -4.49
C PRO A 127 -5.77 -8.46 -5.81
N ARG A 128 -5.46 -7.16 -5.87
CA ARG A 128 -4.89 -6.53 -7.07
C ARG A 128 -3.43 -6.96 -7.29
N LEU A 129 -2.68 -7.17 -6.22
CA LEU A 129 -1.34 -7.76 -6.31
C LEU A 129 -1.38 -9.16 -6.94
N PHE A 130 -2.32 -10.00 -6.51
CA PHE A 130 -2.47 -11.35 -7.04
C PHE A 130 -2.82 -11.34 -8.53
N VAL A 131 -3.70 -10.43 -8.97
CA VAL A 131 -3.98 -10.21 -10.39
C VAL A 131 -2.69 -9.89 -11.16
N ALA A 132 -1.90 -8.93 -10.68
CA ALA A 132 -0.64 -8.56 -11.32
C ALA A 132 0.36 -9.73 -11.38
N ILE A 133 0.47 -10.53 -10.33
CA ILE A 133 1.33 -11.73 -10.30
C ILE A 133 0.87 -12.74 -11.35
N ILE A 134 -0.41 -13.12 -11.37
CA ILE A 134 -0.92 -14.10 -12.34
C ILE A 134 -0.68 -13.63 -13.77
N GLU A 135 -1.04 -12.38 -14.06
CA GLU A 135 -0.95 -11.85 -15.43
C GLU A 135 0.49 -11.73 -15.92
N THR A 136 1.42 -11.40 -15.03
CA THR A 136 2.84 -11.21 -15.35
C THR A 136 3.57 -12.53 -15.50
N TYR A 137 3.23 -13.51 -14.65
CA TYR A 137 3.96 -14.78 -14.56
C TYR A 137 3.26 -15.96 -15.28
N GLN A 138 2.16 -15.71 -15.99
CA GLN A 138 1.53 -16.73 -16.83
C GLN A 138 2.44 -17.17 -17.98
N THR A 139 2.30 -18.43 -18.39
CA THR A 139 2.99 -19.02 -19.53
C THR A 139 2.01 -19.26 -20.68
N LYS A 140 2.54 -19.47 -21.90
CA LYS A 140 1.73 -19.87 -23.07
C LYS A 140 0.94 -21.17 -22.85
N SER A 141 1.38 -22.01 -21.91
CA SER A 141 0.72 -23.27 -21.56
C SER A 141 -0.43 -23.11 -20.56
N GLY A 142 -0.68 -21.91 -20.04
CA GLY A 142 -1.69 -21.64 -19.00
C GLY A 142 -1.20 -21.79 -17.56
N LYS A 143 -0.01 -22.37 -17.34
CA LYS A 143 0.64 -22.42 -16.02
C LYS A 143 1.09 -21.03 -15.55
N ILE A 144 1.22 -20.86 -14.24
CA ILE A 144 1.73 -19.63 -13.61
C ILE A 144 3.06 -19.94 -12.91
N ASN A 145 4.13 -19.27 -13.30
CA ASN A 145 5.41 -19.36 -12.61
C ASN A 145 5.35 -18.61 -11.28
N ILE A 146 5.90 -19.17 -10.21
CA ILE A 146 5.92 -18.51 -8.91
C ILE A 146 7.16 -17.59 -8.84
N PRO A 147 7.01 -16.30 -8.47
CA PRO A 147 8.15 -15.40 -8.26
C PRO A 147 9.15 -15.99 -7.27
N ASN A 148 10.45 -15.84 -7.54
CA ASN A 148 11.51 -16.45 -6.73
C ASN A 148 11.37 -16.23 -5.20
N PRO A 149 11.03 -15.03 -4.69
CA PRO A 149 10.86 -14.82 -3.25
C PRO A 149 9.72 -15.62 -2.61
N LEU A 150 8.74 -16.08 -3.41
CA LEU A 150 7.56 -16.80 -2.93
C LEU A 150 7.75 -18.33 -2.96
N VAL A 151 8.78 -18.85 -3.64
CA VAL A 151 8.98 -20.29 -3.84
C VAL A 151 9.14 -21.04 -2.51
N SER A 152 9.86 -20.47 -1.54
CA SER A 152 10.05 -21.09 -0.22
C SER A 152 8.77 -21.20 0.59
N TYR A 153 7.83 -20.26 0.40
CA TYR A 153 6.53 -20.25 1.06
C TYR A 153 5.53 -21.20 0.38
N MET A 154 5.62 -21.35 -0.93
CA MET A 154 4.69 -22.16 -1.73
C MET A 154 5.12 -23.62 -1.86
N GLY A 155 6.40 -23.94 -1.69
CA GLY A 155 6.94 -25.31 -1.84
C GLY A 155 6.95 -25.83 -3.28
N THR A 156 6.57 -25.01 -4.26
CA THR A 156 6.58 -25.30 -5.70
C THR A 156 7.05 -24.08 -6.49
N LYS A 157 7.45 -24.29 -7.74
CA LYS A 157 7.88 -23.23 -8.68
C LYS A 157 6.80 -22.84 -9.67
N GLU A 158 5.73 -23.62 -9.77
CA GLU A 158 4.64 -23.39 -10.71
C GLU A 158 3.29 -23.80 -10.10
N ILE A 159 2.24 -23.11 -10.53
CA ILE A 159 0.83 -23.46 -10.29
C ILE A 159 0.28 -24.01 -11.61
N THR A 160 -0.38 -25.16 -11.55
CA THR A 160 -1.00 -25.85 -12.69
C THR A 160 -2.50 -25.58 -12.73
#